data_AF-A0A2J7PYK1-F1
#
_entry.id   AF-A0A2J7PYK1-F1
#
_cell.length_a   1.000
_cell.length_b   1.000
_cell.length_c   1.000
_cell.angle_alpha   90.00
_cell.angle_beta   90.00
_cell.angle_gamma   90.00
#
_symmetry.space_group_name_H-M   'P 1'
#
loop_
_entity.id
_entity.type
_entity.pdbx_description
1 polymer ?
#
loop_
_entity_poly.entity_id
_entity_poly.type
_entity_poly.pdbx_seq_one_letter_code
_entity_poly.pdbx_strand_id
1 'polypeptide(L)'
;MHYLNNVLGIKDPIHKQKIALKAMDVVLFGPPKDYSHHMKDLVLVTLLLGALIGCWYAYRQNKNSRRHLRRMMKDMESLHKAELALDHLQKELERARLEQACVTSEKQNLERQLQQQGSDHMELHTSYSDLEVSQLKAEIEMLRAELQRAEGELQDRCWSPPVGLQQWLQLTHEIENKAYIKKKNGAEKQLQQAREACEKLRKKRSSLVGAFVSTHGKSIDDVDRSIVEARTSLNEVTQELQERVHRWKQIELLCGFNIINNSGLQYLESVLYRGTANGRGTMRGRMSSSQDDLDDETSSLYSPSAGKSNSADDDSQDTFDF
;
A
#
# COMPACT_ATOMS: atom_id res chain seq x y z
N MET A 1 60.24 60.00 22.67
CA MET A 1 59.94 61.09 21.71
C MET A 1 61.00 61.32 20.63
N HIS A 2 62.28 60.95 20.83
CA HIS A 2 63.34 61.13 19.82
C HIS A 2 63.12 60.36 18.50
N TYR A 3 62.52 59.17 18.56
CA TYR A 3 62.30 58.32 17.38
C TYR A 3 61.28 58.92 16.39
N LEU A 4 60.18 59.49 16.90
CA LEU A 4 59.12 60.10 16.07
C LEU A 4 59.61 61.33 15.29
N ASN A 5 60.58 62.06 15.84
CA ASN A 5 61.10 63.28 15.23
C ASN A 5 62.26 63.00 14.27
N ASN A 6 63.18 62.10 14.66
CA ASN A 6 64.44 61.90 13.93
C ASN A 6 64.36 60.76 12.89
N VAL A 7 63.43 59.80 13.06
CA VAL A 7 63.31 58.65 12.14
C VAL A 7 62.05 58.75 11.29
N LEU A 8 60.90 59.13 11.86
CA LEU A 8 59.64 59.28 11.11
C LEU A 8 59.42 60.69 10.52
N GLY A 9 60.24 61.68 10.86
CA GLY A 9 60.17 63.04 10.28
C GLY A 9 58.92 63.85 10.65
N ILE A 10 58.10 63.37 11.59
CA ILE A 10 56.86 64.04 12.00
C ILE A 10 57.25 65.16 12.96
N LYS A 11 57.29 66.41 12.48
CA LYS A 11 57.71 67.57 13.29
C LYS A 11 56.55 68.17 14.10
N ASP A 12 55.34 68.14 13.55
CA ASP A 12 54.16 68.74 14.17
C ASP A 12 53.77 68.09 15.50
N PRO A 13 53.57 68.89 16.57
CA PRO A 13 53.22 68.36 17.89
C PRO A 13 51.82 67.72 17.91
N ILE A 14 50.87 68.23 17.11
CA ILE A 14 49.49 67.73 17.05
C ILE A 14 49.45 66.30 16.48
N HIS A 15 50.22 66.05 15.41
CA HIS A 15 50.31 64.72 14.81
C HIS A 15 50.96 63.69 15.75
N LYS A 16 51.96 64.12 16.54
CA LYS A 16 52.56 63.28 17.59
C LYS A 16 51.55 62.87 18.66
N GLN A 17 50.76 63.83 19.15
CA GLN A 17 49.76 63.56 20.18
C GLN A 17 48.65 62.63 19.68
N LYS A 18 48.23 62.78 18.41
CA LYS A 18 47.23 61.92 17.77
C LYS A 18 47.71 60.48 17.58
N ILE A 19 48.97 60.29 17.19
CA ILE A 19 49.59 58.97 17.06
C ILE A 19 49.76 58.32 18.44
N ALA A 20 50.22 59.09 19.43
CA ALA A 20 50.37 58.61 20.80
C ALA A 20 49.02 58.17 21.40
N LEU A 21 47.95 58.94 21.20
CA LEU A 21 46.59 58.57 21.61
C LEU A 21 46.12 57.28 20.95
N LYS A 22 46.24 57.15 19.62
CA LYS A 22 45.86 55.92 18.91
C LYS A 22 46.69 54.71 19.30
N ALA A 23 48.00 54.88 19.50
CA ALA A 23 48.87 53.80 19.94
C ALA A 23 48.57 53.38 21.38
N MET A 24 48.22 54.34 22.24
CA MET A 24 47.75 54.07 23.60
C MET A 24 46.45 53.27 23.57
N ASP A 25 45.47 53.65 22.75
CA ASP A 25 44.22 52.89 22.60
C ASP A 25 44.48 51.45 22.13
N VAL A 26 45.40 51.23 21.19
CA VAL A 26 45.78 49.88 20.72
C VAL A 26 46.51 49.08 21.81
N VAL A 27 47.30 49.72 22.67
CA VAL A 27 47.98 49.06 23.79
C VAL A 27 47.02 48.77 24.94
N LEU A 28 46.06 49.66 25.19
CA LEU A 28 45.08 49.53 26.27
C LEU A 28 43.96 48.53 25.93
N PHE A 29 43.53 48.49 24.66
CA PHE A 29 42.38 47.68 24.21
C PHE A 29 42.77 46.55 23.26
N GLY A 30 44.03 46.44 22.85
CA GLY A 30 44.53 45.43 21.92
C GLY A 30 44.27 45.77 20.44
N PRO A 31 44.85 44.99 19.50
CA PRO A 31 44.54 45.13 18.07
C PRO A 31 43.03 44.97 17.84
N PRO A 32 42.42 45.73 16.91
CA PRO A 32 41.02 45.53 16.54
C PRO A 32 40.82 44.05 16.21
N LYS A 33 39.93 43.40 16.95
CA LYS A 33 39.67 41.98 16.74
C LYS A 33 38.86 41.88 15.45
N ASP A 34 39.54 41.68 14.32
CA ASP A 34 38.94 41.31 13.03
C ASP A 34 38.39 39.88 13.15
N TYR A 35 37.38 39.73 14.01
CA TYR A 35 36.65 38.50 14.17
C TYR A 35 35.78 38.38 12.93
N SER A 36 36.20 37.52 11.99
CA SER A 36 35.51 37.16 10.75
C SER A 36 33.98 37.17 10.93
N HIS A 37 33.35 38.28 10.54
CA HIS A 37 31.90 38.46 10.55
C HIS A 37 31.24 37.34 9.74
N HIS A 38 31.88 36.93 8.65
CA HIS A 38 31.41 35.88 7.76
C HIS A 38 31.19 34.52 8.46
N MET A 39 31.98 34.16 9.48
CA MET A 39 31.77 32.90 10.20
C MET A 39 30.57 32.97 11.15
N LYS A 40 30.38 34.11 11.83
CA LYS A 40 29.18 34.34 12.65
C LYS A 40 27.93 34.40 11.77
N ASP A 41 28.02 35.09 10.64
CA ASP A 41 26.92 35.24 9.69
C ASP A 41 26.57 33.89 9.04
N LEU A 42 27.56 33.05 8.71
CA LEU A 42 27.33 31.71 8.17
C LEU A 42 26.66 30.78 9.21
N VAL A 43 27.08 30.84 10.47
CA VAL A 43 26.43 30.10 11.56
C VAL A 43 24.99 30.59 11.78
N LEU A 44 24.75 31.91 11.72
CA LEU A 44 23.41 32.48 11.84
C LEU A 44 22.50 32.05 10.68
N VAL A 45 23.01 32.07 9.44
CA VAL A 45 22.25 31.67 8.24
C VAL A 45 21.90 30.19 8.28
N THR A 46 22.85 29.32 8.67
CA THR A 46 22.60 27.88 8.78
C THR A 46 21.59 27.55 9.87
N LEU A 47 21.65 28.22 11.03
CA LEU A 47 20.65 28.09 12.09
C LEU A 47 19.26 28.55 11.63
N LEU A 48 19.18 29.69 10.93
CA LEU A 48 17.93 30.22 10.38
C LEU A 48 17.31 29.25 9.37
N LEU A 49 18.13 28.67 8.49
CA LEU A 49 17.68 27.68 7.51
C LEU A 49 17.12 26.43 8.20
N GLY A 50 17.83 25.93 9.23
CA GLY A 50 17.38 24.79 10.03
C GLY A 50 16.04 25.05 10.71
N ALA A 51 15.84 26.24 11.29
CA ALA A 51 14.57 26.65 11.89
C ALA A 51 13.43 26.71 10.86
N LEU A 52 13.68 27.26 9.66
CA LEU A 52 12.69 27.32 8.59
C LEU A 52 12.30 25.92 8.10
N ILE A 53 13.28 25.02 7.94
CA ILE A 53 13.03 23.63 7.56
C ILE A 53 12.25 22.89 8.65
N GLY A 54 12.61 23.08 9.92
CA GLY A 54 11.90 22.51 11.07
C GLY A 54 10.45 23.01 11.15
N CYS A 55 10.24 24.31 11.01
CA CYS A 55 8.90 24.92 10.97
C CYS A 55 8.08 24.41 9.77
N TRP A 56 8.69 24.29 8.59
CA TRP A 56 8.03 23.74 7.41
C TRP A 56 7.65 22.27 7.59
N TYR A 57 8.55 21.46 8.17
CA TYR A 57 8.31 20.06 8.45
C TYR A 57 7.21 19.88 9.50
N ALA A 58 7.24 20.62 10.59
CA ALA A 58 6.19 20.63 11.61
C ALA A 58 4.84 21.08 11.02
N TYR A 59 4.82 22.10 10.17
CA TYR A 59 3.62 22.55 9.47
C TYR A 59 3.08 21.46 8.52
N ARG A 60 3.96 20.78 7.77
CA ARG A 60 3.62 19.66 6.88
C ARG A 60 3.04 18.48 7.67
N GLN A 61 3.67 18.12 8.78
CA GLN A 61 3.23 17.04 9.66
C GLN A 61 1.88 17.37 10.32
N ASN A 62 1.68 18.61 10.76
CA ASN A 62 0.40 19.09 11.29
C ASN A 62 -0.72 19.08 10.23
N LYS A 63 -0.41 19.37 8.97
CA LYS A 63 -1.38 19.27 7.87
C LYS A 63 -1.79 17.82 7.59
N ASN A 64 -0.83 16.88 7.67
CA ASN A 64 -1.10 15.45 7.53
C ASN A 64 -1.87 14.88 8.74
N SER A 65 -1.52 15.26 9.97
CA SER A 65 -2.24 14.81 11.17
C SER A 65 -3.69 15.28 11.18
N ARG A 66 -3.97 16.52 10.75
CA ARG A 66 -5.34 17.04 10.57
C ARG A 66 -6.15 16.28 9.52
N ARG A 67 -5.50 15.60 8.57
CA ARG A 67 -6.20 14.71 7.63
C ARG A 67 -6.50 13.37 8.29
N HIS A 68 -5.55 12.82 9.05
CA HIS A 68 -5.76 11.57 9.80
C HIS A 68 -6.88 11.72 10.83
N LEU A 69 -6.87 12.80 11.61
CA LEU A 69 -7.92 13.10 12.59
C LEU A 69 -9.30 13.25 11.94
N ARG A 70 -9.40 13.87 10.76
CA ARG A 70 -10.67 13.98 10.04
C ARG A 70 -11.19 12.65 9.52
N ARG A 71 -10.30 11.75 9.07
CA ARG A 71 -10.69 10.38 8.68
C ARG A 71 -11.16 9.60 9.90
N MET A 72 -10.38 9.62 10.97
CA MET A 72 -10.70 8.95 12.24
C MET A 72 -12.02 9.44 12.84
N MET A 73 -12.31 10.75 12.78
CA MET A 73 -13.58 11.31 13.23
C MET A 73 -14.76 10.81 12.39
N LYS A 74 -14.60 10.72 11.07
CA LYS A 74 -15.64 10.19 10.17
C LYS A 74 -15.87 8.69 10.39
N ASP A 75 -14.81 7.93 10.60
CA ASP A 75 -14.88 6.50 10.88
C ASP A 75 -15.56 6.25 12.24
N MET A 76 -15.28 7.08 13.25
CA MET A 76 -15.94 7.02 14.57
C MET A 76 -17.45 7.33 14.48
N GLU A 77 -17.84 8.35 13.71
CA GLU A 77 -19.26 8.68 13.51
C GLU A 77 -20.01 7.56 12.77
N SER A 78 -19.35 6.95 11.77
CA SER A 78 -19.89 5.78 11.07
C SER A 78 -20.04 4.57 11.99
N LEU A 79 -19.06 4.32 12.87
CA LEU A 79 -19.10 3.22 13.83
C LEU A 79 -20.24 3.39 14.83
N HIS A 80 -20.43 4.61 15.35
CA HIS A 80 -21.51 4.93 16.28
C HIS A 80 -22.89 4.76 15.63
N LYS A 81 -23.02 5.09 14.34
CA LYS A 81 -24.26 4.85 13.59
C LYS A 81 -24.55 3.35 13.41
N ALA A 82 -23.52 2.53 13.20
CA ALA A 82 -23.66 1.09 13.10
C ALA A 82 -24.03 0.46 14.45
N GLU A 83 -23.48 0.97 15.54
CA GLU A 83 -23.82 0.56 16.92
C GLU A 83 -25.30 0.85 17.23
N LEU A 84 -25.79 2.05 16.92
CA LEU A 84 -27.20 2.40 17.06
C LEU A 84 -28.13 1.53 16.19
N ALA A 85 -27.69 1.17 14.98
CA ALA A 85 -28.46 0.30 14.10
C ALA A 85 -28.55 -1.13 14.64
N LEU A 86 -27.46 -1.65 15.24
CA LEU A 86 -27.45 -2.96 15.89
C LEU A 86 -28.38 -2.98 17.11
N ASP A 87 -28.33 -1.95 17.95
CA ASP A 87 -29.23 -1.82 19.11
C ASP A 87 -30.71 -1.80 18.68
N HIS A 88 -31.03 -1.06 17.61
CA HIS A 88 -32.39 -1.03 17.05
C HIS A 88 -32.85 -2.40 16.55
N LEU A 89 -32.00 -3.13 15.81
CA LEU A 89 -32.33 -4.46 15.28
C LEU A 89 -32.49 -5.50 16.40
N GLN A 90 -31.67 -5.43 17.45
CA GLN A 90 -31.82 -6.29 18.62
C GLN A 90 -33.18 -6.06 19.30
N LYS A 91 -33.58 -4.79 19.43
CA LYS A 91 -34.85 -4.41 20.03
C LYS A 91 -36.06 -4.84 19.19
N GLU A 92 -35.95 -4.78 17.86
CA GLU A 92 -36.99 -5.33 16.97
C GLU A 92 -37.07 -6.86 17.03
N LEU A 93 -35.93 -7.55 17.09
CA LEU A 93 -35.90 -9.01 17.19
C LEU A 93 -36.49 -9.50 18.51
N GLU A 94 -36.26 -8.80 19.61
CA GLU A 94 -36.90 -9.06 20.90
C GLU A 94 -38.43 -8.86 20.84
N ARG A 95 -38.91 -7.78 20.21
CA ARG A 95 -40.35 -7.56 20.01
C ARG A 95 -40.98 -8.66 19.16
N ALA A 96 -40.37 -9.01 18.02
CA ALA A 96 -40.86 -10.06 17.16
C ALA A 96 -40.90 -11.43 17.87
N ARG A 97 -39.91 -11.74 18.71
CA ARG A 97 -39.91 -12.95 19.54
C ARG A 97 -41.04 -12.94 20.59
N LEU A 98 -41.29 -11.81 21.26
CA LEU A 98 -42.36 -11.69 22.24
C LEU A 98 -43.74 -11.87 21.58
N GLU A 99 -43.95 -11.26 20.41
CA GLU A 99 -45.18 -11.43 19.63
C GLU A 99 -45.36 -12.89 19.19
N GLN A 100 -44.29 -13.55 18.72
CA GLN A 100 -44.35 -14.95 18.32
C GLN A 100 -44.60 -15.90 19.51
N ALA A 101 -44.06 -15.60 20.70
CA ALA A 101 -44.36 -16.33 21.93
C ALA A 101 -45.83 -16.15 22.37
N CYS A 102 -46.37 -14.94 22.24
CA CYS A 102 -47.78 -14.66 22.52
C CYS A 102 -48.70 -15.44 21.55
N VAL A 103 -48.46 -15.32 20.24
CA VAL A 103 -49.25 -15.99 19.19
C VAL A 103 -49.16 -17.51 19.29
N THR A 104 -48.00 -18.08 19.61
CA THR A 104 -47.87 -19.53 19.82
C THR A 104 -48.60 -20.01 21.07
N SER A 105 -48.59 -19.22 22.15
CA SER A 105 -49.37 -19.53 23.36
C SER A 105 -50.88 -19.45 23.14
N GLU A 106 -51.32 -18.46 22.36
CA GLU A 106 -52.71 -18.28 21.97
C GLU A 106 -53.16 -19.39 21.02
N LYS A 107 -52.33 -19.76 20.03
CA LYS A 107 -52.58 -20.89 19.13
C LYS A 107 -52.71 -22.21 19.91
N GLN A 108 -51.83 -22.48 20.86
CA GLN A 108 -51.92 -23.69 21.70
C GLN A 108 -53.16 -23.68 22.59
N ASN A 109 -53.63 -22.51 23.05
CA ASN A 109 -54.86 -22.40 23.83
C ASN A 109 -56.09 -22.62 22.95
N LEU A 110 -56.11 -22.04 21.75
CA LEU A 110 -57.15 -22.25 20.74
C LEU A 110 -57.19 -23.70 20.24
N GLU A 111 -56.06 -24.35 20.01
CA GLU A 111 -56.00 -25.79 19.64
C GLU A 111 -56.54 -26.68 20.76
N ARG A 112 -56.28 -26.36 22.04
CA ARG A 112 -56.88 -27.10 23.17
C ARG A 112 -58.40 -26.88 23.26
N GLN A 113 -58.88 -25.67 23.02
CA GLN A 113 -60.31 -25.37 23.00
C GLN A 113 -61.01 -26.03 21.80
N LEU A 114 -60.38 -26.06 20.62
CA LEU A 114 -60.89 -26.76 19.44
C LEU A 114 -60.85 -28.28 19.59
N GLN A 115 -59.88 -28.86 20.31
CA GLN A 115 -59.90 -30.30 20.64
C GLN A 115 -60.97 -30.66 21.68
N GLN A 116 -61.24 -29.78 22.65
CA GLN A 116 -62.35 -29.94 23.59
C GLN A 116 -63.72 -29.76 22.93
N GLN A 117 -63.86 -28.84 21.96
CA GLN A 117 -65.08 -28.70 21.16
C GLN A 117 -65.20 -29.81 20.10
N GLY A 118 -64.09 -30.27 19.54
CA GLY A 118 -64.03 -31.35 18.53
C GLY A 118 -64.33 -32.74 19.09
N SER A 119 -64.12 -32.97 20.40
CA SER A 119 -64.60 -34.18 21.07
C SER A 119 -66.11 -34.20 21.29
N ASP A 120 -66.77 -33.04 21.28
CA ASP A 120 -68.23 -32.90 21.44
C ASP A 120 -68.98 -32.77 20.10
N HIS A 121 -68.27 -32.66 18.96
CA HIS A 121 -68.85 -32.43 17.64
C HIS A 121 -68.46 -33.48 16.57
N MET A 122 -68.00 -34.66 16.96
CA MET A 122 -67.65 -35.76 16.04
C MET A 122 -68.87 -36.58 15.54
N GLU A 123 -70.08 -36.22 15.96
CA GLU A 123 -71.32 -36.83 15.47
C GLU A 123 -72.24 -35.76 14.88
N LEU A 124 -71.94 -35.23 13.69
CA LEU A 124 -72.94 -34.97 12.64
C LEU A 124 -72.37 -34.26 11.40
N HIS A 125 -72.93 -34.64 10.25
CA HIS A 125 -72.95 -33.97 8.94
C HIS A 125 -71.67 -34.05 8.07
N THR A 126 -71.75 -34.24 6.75
CA THR A 126 -72.81 -34.59 5.80
C THR A 126 -72.19 -34.69 4.41
N SER A 127 -72.88 -35.34 3.49
CA SER A 127 -72.60 -35.32 2.05
C SER A 127 -72.22 -33.91 1.56
N TYR A 128 -70.98 -33.73 1.10
CA TYR A 128 -70.55 -32.51 0.42
C TYR A 128 -71.43 -32.28 -0.83
N SER A 129 -71.86 -31.03 -1.04
CA SER A 129 -72.55 -30.63 -2.27
C SER A 129 -71.52 -30.49 -3.40
N ASP A 130 -71.86 -30.90 -4.63
CA ASP A 130 -70.99 -30.78 -5.81
C ASP A 130 -70.47 -29.34 -6.02
N LEU A 131 -71.25 -28.34 -5.59
CA LEU A 131 -70.87 -26.93 -5.65
C LEU A 131 -69.68 -26.60 -4.73
N GLU A 132 -69.65 -27.18 -3.54
CA GLU A 132 -68.59 -26.97 -2.55
C GLU A 132 -67.31 -27.70 -2.97
N VAL A 133 -67.45 -28.89 -3.55
CA VAL A 133 -66.34 -29.62 -4.17
C VAL A 133 -65.75 -28.84 -5.35
N SER A 134 -66.59 -28.18 -6.15
CA SER A 134 -66.16 -27.35 -7.27
C SER A 134 -65.41 -26.09 -6.80
N GLN A 135 -65.91 -25.43 -5.76
CA GLN A 135 -65.26 -24.25 -5.16
C GLN A 135 -63.89 -24.60 -4.56
N LEU A 136 -63.81 -25.70 -3.80
CA LEU A 136 -62.55 -26.17 -3.22
C LEU A 136 -61.55 -26.60 -4.30
N LYS A 137 -62.00 -27.20 -5.41
CA LYS A 137 -61.11 -27.52 -6.55
C LYS A 137 -60.55 -26.26 -7.21
N ALA A 138 -61.39 -25.25 -7.43
CA ALA A 138 -60.95 -23.97 -7.99
C ALA A 138 -59.96 -23.25 -7.05
N GLU A 139 -60.19 -23.31 -5.74
CA GLU A 139 -59.29 -22.76 -4.74
C GLU A 139 -57.94 -23.50 -4.71
N ILE A 140 -57.94 -24.83 -4.77
CA ILE A 140 -56.71 -25.64 -4.87
C ILE A 140 -55.92 -25.29 -6.15
N GLU A 141 -56.60 -25.10 -7.28
CA GLU A 141 -55.97 -24.71 -8.54
C GLU A 141 -55.32 -23.32 -8.44
N MET A 142 -56.03 -22.36 -7.84
CA MET A 142 -55.53 -21.01 -7.58
C MET A 142 -54.30 -21.03 -6.67
N LEU A 143 -54.38 -21.75 -5.54
CA LEU A 143 -53.29 -21.88 -4.57
C LEU A 143 -52.07 -22.58 -5.18
N ARG A 144 -52.26 -23.56 -6.07
CA ARG A 144 -51.16 -24.19 -6.82
C ARG A 144 -50.48 -23.21 -7.78
N ALA A 145 -51.25 -22.41 -8.50
CA ALA A 145 -50.70 -21.40 -9.40
C ALA A 145 -49.97 -20.27 -8.65
N GLU A 146 -50.43 -19.93 -7.44
CA GLU A 146 -49.78 -18.95 -6.57
C GLU A 146 -48.50 -19.52 -5.94
N LEU A 147 -48.54 -20.78 -5.48
CA LEU A 147 -47.37 -21.51 -5.00
C LEU A 147 -46.31 -21.64 -6.09
N GLN A 148 -46.69 -22.01 -7.31
CA GLN A 148 -45.76 -22.11 -8.44
C GLN A 148 -45.13 -20.76 -8.81
N ARG A 149 -45.86 -19.65 -8.69
CA ARG A 149 -45.31 -18.30 -8.86
C ARG A 149 -44.33 -17.94 -7.74
N ALA A 150 -44.69 -18.20 -6.48
CA ALA A 150 -43.83 -17.98 -5.33
C ALA A 150 -42.55 -18.84 -5.39
N GLU A 151 -42.64 -20.09 -5.85
CA GLU A 151 -41.50 -20.97 -6.10
C GLU A 151 -40.59 -20.43 -7.21
N GLY A 152 -41.16 -19.93 -8.30
CA GLY A 152 -40.39 -19.26 -9.37
C GLY A 152 -39.63 -18.03 -8.86
N GLU A 153 -40.27 -17.18 -8.05
CA GLU A 153 -39.62 -16.01 -7.44
C GLU A 153 -38.55 -16.38 -6.40
N LEU A 154 -38.72 -17.50 -5.69
CA LEU A 154 -37.74 -18.02 -4.73
C LEU A 154 -36.51 -18.62 -5.43
N GLN A 155 -36.70 -19.28 -6.58
CA GLN A 155 -35.62 -19.90 -7.32
C GLN A 155 -34.63 -18.86 -7.89
N ASP A 156 -35.10 -17.65 -8.21
CA ASP A 156 -34.24 -16.51 -8.57
C ASP A 156 -33.44 -15.95 -7.37
N ARG A 157 -33.83 -16.27 -6.13
CA ARG A 157 -33.19 -15.77 -4.90
C ARG A 157 -32.28 -16.79 -4.19
N CYS A 158 -32.16 -18.01 -4.70
CA CYS A 158 -31.53 -19.12 -3.97
C CYS A 158 -30.02 -19.24 -4.16
N TRP A 159 -29.34 -18.29 -4.83
CA TRP A 159 -27.90 -18.37 -4.96
C TRP A 159 -27.23 -18.12 -3.60
N SER A 160 -26.55 -19.14 -3.11
CA SER A 160 -25.61 -19.04 -2.00
C SER A 160 -24.26 -19.59 -2.47
N PRO A 161 -23.15 -18.93 -2.14
CA PRO A 161 -21.85 -19.39 -2.56
C PRO A 161 -21.52 -20.76 -1.94
N PRO A 162 -20.94 -21.70 -2.70
CA PRO A 162 -20.54 -23.00 -2.18
C PRO A 162 -19.57 -22.92 -1.00
N VAL A 163 -19.68 -23.91 -0.11
CA VAL A 163 -18.80 -24.06 1.06
C VAL A 163 -17.34 -24.16 0.59
N GLY A 164 -16.45 -23.33 1.14
CA GLY A 164 -15.03 -23.27 0.78
C GLY A 164 -14.67 -22.30 -0.35
N LEU A 165 -15.64 -21.77 -1.11
CA LEU A 165 -15.36 -20.79 -2.18
C LEU A 165 -14.63 -19.55 -1.65
N GLN A 166 -15.01 -19.09 -0.45
CA GLN A 166 -14.37 -17.93 0.20
C GLN A 166 -12.86 -18.12 0.35
N GLN A 167 -12.41 -19.27 0.86
CA GLN A 167 -10.99 -19.52 1.12
C GLN A 167 -10.19 -19.59 -0.19
N TRP A 168 -10.76 -20.17 -1.24
CA TRP A 168 -10.13 -20.22 -2.57
C TRP A 168 -10.05 -18.84 -3.23
N LEU A 169 -11.10 -18.02 -3.12
CA LEU A 169 -11.07 -16.65 -3.62
C LEU A 169 -10.08 -15.77 -2.84
N GLN A 170 -10.00 -15.94 -1.52
CA GLN A 170 -8.97 -15.29 -0.69
C GLN A 170 -7.56 -15.68 -1.14
N LEU A 171 -7.29 -16.98 -1.34
CA LEU A 171 -5.99 -17.44 -1.84
C LEU A 171 -5.68 -16.85 -3.23
N THR A 172 -6.68 -16.82 -4.10
CA THR A 172 -6.56 -16.23 -5.45
C THR A 172 -6.20 -14.75 -5.37
N HIS A 173 -6.91 -13.99 -4.54
CA HIS A 173 -6.63 -12.58 -4.29
C HIS A 173 -5.19 -12.37 -3.80
N GLU A 174 -4.72 -13.17 -2.84
CA GLU A 174 -3.37 -13.08 -2.30
C GLU A 174 -2.28 -13.37 -3.35
N ILE A 175 -2.45 -14.41 -4.17
CA ILE A 175 -1.52 -14.75 -5.26
C ILE A 175 -1.45 -13.59 -6.26
N GLU A 176 -2.62 -13.09 -6.67
CA GLU A 176 -2.73 -11.99 -7.61
C GLU A 176 -2.08 -10.72 -7.01
N ASN A 177 -2.31 -10.43 -5.73
CA ASN A 177 -1.74 -9.28 -5.03
C ASN A 177 -0.21 -9.38 -4.93
N LYS A 178 0.33 -10.57 -4.64
CA LYS A 178 1.77 -10.82 -4.65
C LYS A 178 2.40 -10.52 -6.01
N ALA A 179 1.75 -10.96 -7.10
CA ALA A 179 2.20 -10.67 -8.46
C ALA A 179 2.18 -9.16 -8.76
N TYR A 180 1.10 -8.48 -8.38
CA TYR A 180 0.96 -7.03 -8.50
C TYR A 180 2.08 -6.27 -7.75
N ILE A 181 2.34 -6.61 -6.49
CA ILE A 181 3.40 -5.97 -5.69
C ILE A 181 4.77 -6.16 -6.35
N LYS A 182 5.05 -7.35 -6.88
CA LYS A 182 6.30 -7.59 -7.63
C LYS A 182 6.40 -6.70 -8.87
N LYS A 183 5.32 -6.59 -9.66
CA LYS A 183 5.27 -5.74 -10.86
C LYS A 183 5.43 -4.25 -10.51
N LYS A 184 4.73 -3.78 -9.48
CA LYS A 184 4.83 -2.42 -8.94
C LYS A 184 6.27 -2.09 -8.54
N ASN A 185 6.91 -2.94 -7.74
CA ASN A 185 8.29 -2.73 -7.32
C ASN A 185 9.25 -2.68 -8.53
N GLY A 186 8.99 -3.48 -9.57
CA GLY A 186 9.72 -3.43 -10.84
C GLY A 186 9.58 -2.08 -11.55
N ALA A 187 8.34 -1.57 -11.69
CA ALA A 187 8.08 -0.27 -12.30
C ALA A 187 8.72 0.89 -11.52
N GLU A 188 8.70 0.84 -10.19
CA GLU A 188 9.36 1.83 -9.32
C GLU A 188 10.89 1.80 -9.49
N LYS A 189 11.50 0.61 -9.58
CA LYS A 189 12.93 0.46 -9.89
C LYS A 189 13.26 1.03 -11.27
N GLN A 190 12.45 0.75 -12.29
CA GLN A 190 12.67 1.28 -13.64
C GLN A 190 12.59 2.81 -13.68
N LEU A 191 11.64 3.41 -12.97
CA LEU A 191 11.57 4.87 -12.81
C LEU A 191 12.81 5.44 -12.13
N GLN A 192 13.30 4.77 -11.09
CA GLN A 192 14.50 5.20 -10.38
C GLN A 192 15.74 5.17 -11.29
N GLN A 193 15.92 4.09 -12.07
CA GLN A 193 17.00 3.98 -13.04
C GLN A 193 16.92 5.07 -14.13
N ALA A 194 15.72 5.36 -14.65
CA ALA A 194 15.52 6.43 -15.63
C ALA A 194 15.89 7.81 -15.06
N ARG A 195 15.56 8.08 -13.79
CA ARG A 195 15.96 9.32 -13.10
C ARG A 195 17.47 9.44 -12.97
N GLU A 196 18.13 8.38 -12.54
CA GLU A 196 19.60 8.36 -12.41
C GLU A 196 20.30 8.53 -13.75
N ALA A 197 19.78 7.92 -14.82
CA ALA A 197 20.30 8.09 -16.17
C ALA A 197 20.17 9.54 -16.65
N CYS A 198 19.02 10.18 -16.39
CA CYS A 198 18.79 11.59 -16.68
C CYS A 198 19.75 12.51 -15.90
N GLU A 199 19.98 12.24 -14.61
CA GLU A 199 20.93 13.00 -13.80
C GLU A 199 22.37 12.85 -14.27
N LYS A 200 22.78 11.62 -14.64
CA LYS A 200 24.10 11.33 -15.22
C LYS A 200 24.29 12.10 -16.53
N LEU A 201 23.28 12.11 -17.41
CA LEU A 201 23.31 12.85 -18.66
C LEU A 201 23.42 14.37 -18.41
N ARG A 202 22.65 14.91 -17.46
CA ARG A 202 22.71 16.33 -17.05
C ARG A 202 24.09 16.72 -16.51
N LYS A 203 24.70 15.88 -15.67
CA LYS A 203 26.07 16.10 -15.13
C LYS A 203 27.12 16.07 -16.23
N LYS A 204 27.03 15.13 -17.18
CA LYS A 204 27.95 15.07 -18.34
C LYS A 204 27.84 16.31 -19.22
N ARG A 205 26.64 16.81 -19.47
CA ARG A 205 26.42 18.03 -20.29
C ARG A 205 26.80 19.33 -19.59
N SER A 206 26.81 19.37 -18.25
CA SER A 206 27.22 20.55 -17.47
C SER A 206 28.73 20.61 -17.18
N SER A 207 29.48 19.54 -17.42
CA SER A 207 30.94 19.52 -17.32
C SER A 207 31.59 20.15 -18.56
N LEU A 208 32.54 21.09 -18.36
CA LEU A 208 33.28 21.79 -19.41
C LEU A 208 34.00 20.84 -20.38
N VAL A 209 34.46 19.68 -19.90
CA VAL A 209 35.11 18.64 -20.74
C VAL A 209 34.07 17.73 -21.40
N GLY A 210 32.90 17.56 -20.78
CA GLY A 210 31.81 16.74 -21.30
C GLY A 210 31.01 17.41 -22.43
N ALA A 211 30.92 18.74 -22.45
CA ALA A 211 30.24 19.49 -23.50
C ALA A 211 30.84 19.28 -24.90
N PHE A 212 32.14 18.94 -25.00
CA PHE A 212 32.84 18.74 -26.28
C PHE A 212 32.69 17.31 -26.84
N VAL A 213 32.37 16.32 -25.99
CA VAL A 213 32.23 14.88 -26.36
C VAL A 213 30.78 14.39 -26.30
N SER A 214 29.86 15.17 -25.71
CA SER A 214 28.46 14.80 -25.48
C SER A 214 27.52 14.99 -26.70
N THR A 215 28.05 15.06 -27.92
CA THR A 215 27.23 15.22 -29.15
C THR A 215 26.67 13.91 -29.69
N HIS A 216 26.92 12.76 -29.05
CA HIS A 216 26.36 11.49 -29.52
C HIS A 216 24.86 11.37 -29.14
N GLY A 217 23.98 11.67 -30.12
CA GLY A 217 22.52 11.61 -30.01
C GLY A 217 21.97 10.28 -29.47
N LYS A 218 22.67 9.18 -29.70
CA LYS A 218 22.30 7.85 -29.19
C LYS A 218 22.10 7.81 -27.66
N SER A 219 22.91 8.55 -26.90
CA SER A 219 22.81 8.56 -25.42
C SER A 219 21.62 9.36 -24.88
N ILE A 220 21.12 10.36 -25.62
CA ILE A 220 19.91 11.08 -25.24
C ILE A 220 18.68 10.26 -25.63
N ASP A 221 18.69 9.65 -26.82
CA ASP A 221 17.62 8.77 -27.29
C ASP A 221 17.40 7.58 -26.33
N ASP A 222 18.48 6.97 -25.82
CA ASP A 222 18.41 5.87 -24.86
C ASP A 222 17.79 6.32 -23.51
N VAL A 223 18.14 7.53 -23.03
CA VAL A 223 17.56 8.10 -21.79
C VAL A 223 16.10 8.45 -21.99
N ASP A 224 15.73 9.08 -23.11
CA ASP A 224 14.35 9.44 -23.43
C ASP A 224 13.48 8.19 -23.57
N ARG A 225 13.99 7.15 -24.24
CA ARG A 225 13.33 5.84 -24.31
C ARG A 225 13.11 5.24 -22.93
N SER A 226 14.13 5.22 -22.07
CA SER A 226 14.03 4.73 -20.70
C SER A 226 12.97 5.47 -19.88
N ILE A 227 12.85 6.80 -20.05
CA ILE A 227 11.82 7.62 -19.40
C ILE A 227 10.42 7.24 -19.87
N VAL A 228 10.23 7.06 -21.19
CA VAL A 228 8.93 6.67 -21.76
C VAL A 228 8.53 5.29 -21.25
N GLU A 229 9.43 4.31 -21.30
CA GLU A 229 9.17 2.95 -20.82
C GLU A 229 8.82 2.92 -19.33
N ALA A 230 9.55 3.67 -18.48
CA ALA A 230 9.25 3.77 -17.06
C ALA A 230 7.86 4.40 -16.80
N ARG A 231 7.48 5.43 -17.56
CA ARG A 231 6.15 6.06 -17.45
C ARG A 231 5.04 5.11 -17.86
N THR A 232 5.23 4.39 -18.96
CA THR A 232 4.28 3.38 -19.43
C THR A 232 4.08 2.29 -18.38
N SER A 233 5.17 1.74 -17.84
CA SER A 233 5.12 0.70 -16.80
C SER A 233 4.37 1.16 -15.54
N LEU A 234 4.60 2.40 -15.08
CA LEU A 234 3.86 2.97 -13.94
C LEU A 234 2.37 3.19 -14.24
N ASN A 235 2.05 3.62 -15.46
CA ASN A 235 0.66 3.80 -15.87
C ASN A 235 -0.07 2.45 -15.93
N GLU A 236 0.57 1.40 -16.44
CA GLU A 236 0.03 0.03 -16.41
C GLU A 236 -0.26 -0.44 -14.99
N VAL A 237 0.70 -0.30 -14.06
CA VAL A 237 0.51 -0.69 -12.65
C VAL A 237 -0.59 0.13 -11.98
N THR A 238 -0.79 1.38 -12.39
CA THR A 238 -1.87 2.23 -11.86
C THR A 238 -3.24 1.77 -12.36
N GLN A 239 -3.37 1.48 -13.66
CA GLN A 239 -4.60 0.97 -14.25
C GLN A 239 -4.94 -0.41 -13.68
N GLU A 240 -3.94 -1.28 -13.54
CA GLU A 240 -4.10 -2.61 -12.94
C GLU A 240 -4.58 -2.51 -11.48
N LEU A 241 -4.05 -1.57 -10.69
CA LEU A 241 -4.55 -1.36 -9.32
C LEU A 241 -6.02 -0.95 -9.29
N GLN A 242 -6.42 0.00 -10.15
CA GLN A 242 -7.80 0.49 -10.23
C GLN A 242 -8.76 -0.65 -10.62
N GLU A 243 -8.39 -1.41 -11.65
CA GLU A 243 -9.12 -2.58 -12.11
C GLU A 243 -9.30 -3.60 -10.96
N ARG A 244 -8.20 -3.98 -10.31
CA ARG A 244 -8.21 -5.00 -9.25
C ARG A 244 -9.08 -4.60 -8.07
N VAL A 245 -8.94 -3.36 -7.61
CA VAL A 245 -9.75 -2.84 -6.49
C VAL A 245 -11.23 -2.86 -6.87
N HIS A 246 -11.57 -2.48 -8.10
CA HIS A 246 -12.95 -2.53 -8.57
C HIS A 246 -13.46 -3.98 -8.67
N ARG A 247 -12.77 -4.84 -9.39
CA ARG A 247 -13.17 -6.23 -9.62
C ARG A 247 -13.33 -7.00 -8.30
N TRP A 248 -12.34 -6.94 -7.41
CA TRP A 248 -12.43 -7.65 -6.13
C TRP A 248 -13.58 -7.15 -5.25
N LYS A 249 -13.85 -5.84 -5.27
CA LYS A 249 -15.01 -5.28 -4.57
C LYS A 249 -16.34 -5.77 -5.14
N GLN A 250 -16.45 -5.90 -6.47
CA GLN A 250 -17.65 -6.48 -7.10
C GLN A 250 -17.79 -7.97 -6.77
N ILE A 251 -16.70 -8.73 -6.75
CA ILE A 251 -16.73 -10.15 -6.38
C ILE A 251 -17.19 -10.32 -4.93
N GLU A 252 -16.67 -9.53 -3.98
CA GLU A 252 -17.14 -9.55 -2.58
C GLU A 252 -18.64 -9.22 -2.47
N LEU A 253 -19.12 -8.23 -3.22
CA LEU A 253 -20.54 -7.85 -3.24
C LEU A 253 -21.41 -9.00 -3.75
N LEU A 254 -21.01 -9.64 -4.84
CA LEU A 254 -21.76 -10.76 -5.42
C LEU A 254 -21.71 -12.00 -4.52
N CYS A 255 -20.58 -12.26 -3.87
CA CYS A 255 -20.39 -13.44 -3.03
C CYS A 255 -20.93 -13.26 -1.59
N GLY A 256 -21.09 -12.03 -1.10
CA GLY A 256 -21.60 -11.76 0.23
C GLY A 256 -20.63 -12.06 1.39
N PHE A 257 -19.33 -12.22 1.11
CA PHE A 257 -18.29 -12.43 2.13
C PHE A 257 -17.02 -11.66 1.83
N ASN A 258 -16.17 -11.48 2.84
CA ASN A 258 -14.92 -10.75 2.72
C ASN A 258 -13.82 -11.61 2.08
N ILE A 259 -13.14 -11.06 1.09
CA ILE A 259 -12.04 -11.65 0.33
C ILE A 259 -10.76 -10.81 0.50
N ILE A 260 -10.86 -9.49 0.37
CA ILE A 260 -9.71 -8.57 0.34
C ILE A 260 -9.05 -8.49 1.73
N ASN A 261 -9.84 -8.47 2.79
CA ASN A 261 -9.38 -8.49 4.17
C ASN A 261 -9.42 -9.92 4.72
N ASN A 262 -8.30 -10.62 4.58
CA ASN A 262 -8.16 -12.01 4.96
C ASN A 262 -6.91 -12.24 5.83
N SER A 263 -6.74 -13.46 6.33
CA SER A 263 -5.65 -13.86 7.24
C SER A 263 -4.25 -13.95 6.57
N GLY A 264 -4.16 -13.69 5.27
CA GLY A 264 -2.93 -13.67 4.49
C GLY A 264 -2.58 -15.01 3.84
N LEU A 265 -1.69 -14.93 2.83
CA LEU A 265 -1.29 -16.05 1.98
C LEU A 265 -0.85 -17.31 2.75
N GLN A 266 0.04 -17.16 3.74
CA GLN A 266 0.61 -18.29 4.48
C GLN A 266 -0.44 -19.11 5.24
N TYR A 267 -1.39 -18.43 5.87
CA TYR A 267 -2.48 -19.09 6.57
C TYR A 267 -3.37 -19.85 5.58
N LEU A 268 -3.74 -19.22 4.47
CA LEU A 268 -4.62 -19.79 3.45
C LEU A 268 -4.00 -21.02 2.78
N GLU A 269 -2.72 -20.96 2.42
CA GLU A 269 -1.96 -22.11 1.91
C GLU A 269 -1.97 -23.26 2.94
N SER A 270 -1.78 -22.94 4.22
CA SER A 270 -1.76 -23.94 5.28
C SER A 270 -3.12 -24.59 5.52
N VAL A 271 -4.24 -23.89 5.32
CA VAL A 271 -5.59 -24.44 5.51
C VAL A 271 -6.00 -25.28 4.30
N LEU A 272 -5.75 -24.78 3.09
CA LEU A 272 -6.19 -25.41 1.84
C LEU A 272 -5.33 -26.62 1.45
N TYR A 273 -4.02 -26.56 1.67
CA TYR A 273 -3.09 -27.63 1.25
C TYR A 273 -2.77 -28.65 2.35
N ARG A 274 -3.01 -28.35 3.63
CA ARG A 274 -2.81 -29.33 4.72
C ARG A 274 -3.92 -30.37 4.78
N GLY A 275 -5.15 -30.02 4.38
CA GLY A 275 -6.28 -30.96 4.31
C GLY A 275 -6.19 -32.00 3.19
N THR A 276 -5.36 -31.76 2.17
CA THR A 276 -5.17 -32.66 1.02
C THR A 276 -4.05 -33.70 1.23
N ALA A 277 -3.24 -33.57 2.29
CA ALA A 277 -2.14 -34.52 2.57
C ALA A 277 -2.62 -35.91 3.02
N ASN A 278 -3.88 -36.05 3.47
CA ASN A 278 -4.43 -37.33 3.96
C ASN A 278 -5.24 -38.12 2.92
N GLY A 279 -5.27 -37.70 1.65
CA GLY A 279 -5.99 -38.41 0.60
C GLY A 279 -5.32 -38.22 -0.76
N ARG A 280 -4.60 -39.25 -1.22
CA ARG A 280 -3.99 -39.39 -2.55
C ARG A 280 -4.66 -38.57 -3.66
N GLY A 281 -3.89 -37.69 -4.32
CA GLY A 281 -4.29 -37.03 -5.56
C GLY A 281 -3.25 -36.04 -6.08
N THR A 282 -2.42 -36.51 -7.01
CA THR A 282 -1.50 -35.78 -7.89
C THR A 282 -1.91 -34.35 -8.31
N MET A 283 -1.06 -33.37 -8.01
CA MET A 283 -0.56 -32.34 -8.95
C MET A 283 0.64 -31.65 -8.30
N ARG A 284 1.83 -32.24 -8.51
CA ARG A 284 3.12 -31.64 -8.14
C ARG A 284 3.45 -30.55 -9.16
N GLY A 285 2.78 -29.41 -9.06
CA GLY A 285 3.12 -28.17 -9.75
C GLY A 285 4.10 -27.37 -8.90
N ARG A 286 5.38 -27.62 -9.13
CA ARG A 286 6.55 -26.99 -8.52
C ARG A 286 6.46 -25.45 -8.57
N MET A 287 6.06 -24.80 -7.47
CA MET A 287 6.30 -23.38 -7.22
C MET A 287 7.27 -23.22 -6.05
N SER A 288 8.53 -23.56 -6.31
CA SER A 288 9.66 -23.14 -5.48
C SER A 288 10.48 -22.16 -6.32
N SER A 289 10.34 -20.87 -6.06
CA SER A 289 11.24 -19.81 -6.54
C SER A 289 11.52 -18.81 -5.42
N SER A 290 11.88 -19.35 -4.26
CA SER A 290 12.51 -18.63 -3.15
C SER A 290 13.98 -19.08 -3.09
N GLN A 291 14.81 -18.48 -3.94
CA GLN A 291 16.28 -18.49 -4.02
C GLN A 291 16.55 -17.60 -5.25
N ASP A 292 17.11 -16.40 -5.19
CA ASP A 292 18.22 -15.92 -4.38
C ASP A 292 18.07 -14.41 -4.10
N ASP A 293 18.23 -14.01 -2.84
CA ASP A 293 18.67 -12.67 -2.44
C ASP A 293 20.16 -12.80 -2.11
N LEU A 294 21.03 -12.36 -3.02
CA LEU A 294 22.43 -12.08 -2.74
C LEU A 294 22.77 -10.73 -3.36
N ASP A 295 22.72 -9.70 -2.51
CA ASP A 295 23.37 -8.42 -2.73
C ASP A 295 24.89 -8.63 -2.65
N ASP A 296 25.63 -8.28 -3.72
CA ASP A 296 27.08 -8.16 -3.69
C ASP A 296 27.48 -6.70 -3.97
N GLU A 297 27.57 -5.94 -2.88
CA GLU A 297 28.27 -4.66 -2.79
C GLU A 297 29.69 -4.96 -2.28
N THR A 298 30.65 -5.23 -3.16
CA THR A 298 32.07 -5.02 -2.87
C THR A 298 32.91 -4.93 -4.14
N SER A 299 33.34 -3.72 -4.47
CA SER A 299 34.53 -3.53 -5.31
C SER A 299 35.37 -2.40 -4.73
N SER A 300 36.08 -2.73 -3.66
CA SER A 300 37.23 -1.97 -3.18
C SER A 300 38.47 -2.35 -3.97
N LEU A 301 39.05 -1.34 -4.62
CA LEU A 301 40.49 -1.05 -4.69
C LEU A 301 41.42 -2.05 -3.97
N TYR A 302 42.27 -2.77 -4.73
CA TYR A 302 43.75 -2.68 -4.69
C TYR A 302 44.39 -3.73 -5.64
N SER A 303 45.27 -3.26 -6.53
CA SER A 303 46.32 -4.06 -7.19
C SER A 303 47.41 -4.42 -6.17
N PRO A 304 48.21 -5.51 -6.32
CA PRO A 304 49.36 -5.46 -7.23
C PRO A 304 49.70 -6.77 -7.95
N SER A 305 50.26 -6.62 -9.15
CA SER A 305 50.93 -7.70 -9.89
C SER A 305 52.38 -7.86 -9.43
N ALA A 306 52.77 -9.10 -9.18
CA ALA A 306 54.14 -9.62 -9.24
C ALA A 306 54.01 -11.04 -9.82
N GLY A 307 54.79 -11.55 -10.75
CA GLY A 307 56.12 -11.20 -11.19
C GLY A 307 56.89 -12.52 -11.35
N LYS A 308 57.03 -12.99 -12.60
CA LYS A 308 58.10 -13.85 -13.17
C LYS A 308 58.50 -15.17 -12.50
N SER A 309 58.51 -16.25 -13.28
CA SER A 309 59.71 -17.03 -13.69
C SER A 309 59.25 -18.33 -14.39
N ASN A 310 59.47 -18.48 -15.69
CA ASN A 310 60.64 -19.08 -16.37
C ASN A 310 60.65 -20.62 -16.38
N SER A 311 60.46 -21.21 -17.57
CA SER A 311 61.30 -22.30 -18.10
C SER A 311 60.97 -22.57 -19.58
N ALA A 312 61.85 -22.06 -20.44
CA ALA A 312 62.32 -22.63 -21.71
C ALA A 312 62.76 -24.10 -21.53
N ASP A 313 62.95 -24.99 -22.50
CA ASP A 313 63.02 -25.03 -23.97
C ASP A 313 63.01 -26.53 -24.36
N ASP A 314 63.13 -26.83 -25.67
CA ASP A 314 63.61 -28.09 -26.28
C ASP A 314 62.56 -29.22 -26.47
N ASP A 315 62.44 -29.93 -27.59
CA ASP A 315 62.98 -29.87 -28.95
C ASP A 315 62.26 -31.00 -29.74
N SER A 316 62.49 -31.03 -31.05
CA SER A 316 62.48 -32.23 -31.91
C SER A 316 61.14 -32.79 -32.45
N GLN A 317 60.99 -32.52 -33.75
CA GLN A 317 60.86 -33.49 -34.83
C GLN A 317 59.53 -34.24 -35.12
N ASP A 318 59.20 -34.10 -36.41
CA ASP A 318 58.81 -35.14 -37.36
C ASP A 318 57.34 -35.43 -37.66
N THR A 319 57.04 -35.11 -38.93
CA THR A 319 56.40 -35.98 -39.94
C THR A 319 54.87 -36.07 -40.04
N PHE A 320 54.42 -35.54 -41.19
CA PHE A 320 53.58 -36.17 -42.22
C PHE A 320 52.10 -36.51 -41.98
N ASP A 321 51.36 -36.06 -42.99
CA ASP A 321 50.29 -36.73 -43.74
C ASP A 321 48.81 -36.32 -43.56
N PHE A 322 48.27 -35.99 -44.74
CA PHE A 322 46.90 -35.71 -45.20
C PHE A 322 46.24 -34.36 -44.86
#